data_AF-A0A328YD92-F1
#
_entry.id   AF-A0A328YD92-F1
#
_cell.length_a   1.000
_cell.length_b   1.000
_cell.length_c   1.000
_cell.angle_alpha   90.00
_cell.angle_beta   90.00
_cell.angle_gamma   90.00
#
_symmetry.space_group_name_H-M   'P 1'
#
loop_
_entity.id
_entity.type
_entity.pdbx_description
1 polymer ?
#
loop_
_entity_poly.entity_id
_entity_poly.type
_entity_poly.pdbx_seq_one_letter_code
_entity_poly.pdbx_strand_id
1 'polypeptide(L)'
;MKKIFLGLLLLLSTSMFSQETFVKKYTSMISKKDGILQPWEKTDVTVVFNPRGVKDIVIYYSSGNTLTLHQIGGVEAGKTNSGEGYQIVECIDQDGEKLAIQLFDDDTCFRILIAEGYMIEFHND
;
A
#
# COMPACT_ATOMS: atom_id res chain seq x y z
N MET A 1 -44.12 -2.83 -19.23
CA MET A 1 -43.41 -1.86 -18.36
C MET A 1 -42.41 -2.50 -17.39
N LYS A 2 -42.64 -3.71 -16.82
CA LYS A 2 -41.68 -4.36 -15.91
C LYS A 2 -40.34 -4.82 -16.54
N LYS A 3 -40.28 -5.03 -17.86
CA LYS A 3 -39.08 -5.55 -18.55
C LYS A 3 -38.00 -4.49 -18.84
N ILE A 4 -38.36 -3.21 -18.88
CA ILE A 4 -37.42 -2.11 -19.14
C ILE A 4 -36.60 -1.78 -17.88
N PHE A 5 -37.22 -1.94 -16.71
CA PHE A 5 -36.58 -1.68 -15.41
C PHE A 5 -35.43 -2.67 -15.11
N LEU A 6 -35.55 -3.92 -15.57
CA LEU A 6 -34.51 -4.94 -15.39
C LEU A 6 -33.28 -4.68 -16.28
N GLY A 7 -33.47 -4.10 -17.47
CA GLY A 7 -32.38 -3.72 -18.38
C GLY A 7 -31.59 -2.52 -17.88
N LEU A 8 -32.25 -1.56 -17.23
CA LEU A 8 -31.58 -0.40 -16.63
C LEU A 8 -30.75 -0.78 -15.39
N LEU A 9 -31.20 -1.77 -14.62
CA LEU A 9 -30.46 -2.27 -13.45
C LEU A 9 -29.18 -3.02 -13.83
N LEU A 10 -29.16 -3.71 -14.98
CA LEU A 10 -27.97 -4.42 -15.49
C LEU A 10 -26.89 -3.49 -16.05
N LEU A 11 -27.25 -2.27 -16.48
CA LEU A 11 -26.29 -1.30 -17.02
C LEU A 11 -25.55 -0.53 -15.92
N LEU A 12 -26.03 -0.59 -14.67
CA LEU A 12 -25.38 0.04 -13.51
C LEU A 12 -24.37 -0.90 -12.83
N SER A 13 -24.30 -2.19 -13.19
CA SER A 13 -23.40 -3.16 -12.57
C SER A 13 -22.00 -3.26 -13.19
N THR A 14 -21.67 -2.47 -14.22
CA THR A 14 -20.40 -2.60 -14.95
C THR A 14 -19.35 -1.53 -14.64
N SER A 15 -19.54 -0.65 -13.65
CA SER A 15 -18.44 0.18 -13.15
C SER A 15 -17.56 -0.65 -12.22
N MET A 16 -16.83 -1.62 -12.78
CA MET A 16 -15.65 -2.18 -12.14
C MET A 16 -14.60 -1.07 -12.10
N PHE A 17 -14.56 -0.33 -10.99
CA PHE A 17 -13.49 0.62 -10.72
C PHE A 17 -12.19 -0.16 -10.54
N SER A 18 -11.43 -0.33 -11.61
CA SER A 18 -10.00 -0.57 -11.52
C SER A 18 -9.40 0.65 -10.84
N GLN A 19 -8.74 0.48 -9.70
CA GLN A 19 -7.94 1.57 -9.14
C GLN A 19 -6.83 1.90 -10.15
N GLU A 20 -6.51 3.19 -10.32
CA GLU A 20 -5.44 3.61 -11.21
C GLU A 20 -4.09 3.11 -10.67
N THR A 21 -3.23 2.62 -11.58
CA THR A 21 -1.85 2.28 -11.23
C THR A 21 -1.09 3.57 -10.95
N PHE A 22 -0.39 3.64 -9.82
CA PHE A 22 0.52 4.74 -9.52
C PHE A 22 1.83 4.24 -8.93
N VAL A 23 2.87 5.07 -9.04
CA VAL A 23 4.24 4.70 -8.69
C VAL A 23 4.83 5.72 -7.74
N LYS A 24 5.47 5.25 -6.67
CA LYS A 24 6.24 6.05 -5.72
C LYS A 24 7.70 5.58 -5.69
N LYS A 25 8.61 6.50 -5.42
CA LYS A 25 10.04 6.23 -5.27
C LYS A 25 10.52 6.78 -3.95
N TYR A 26 11.42 6.05 -3.30
CA TYR A 26 11.97 6.37 -2.00
C TYR A 26 13.49 6.16 -2.02
N THR A 27 14.22 7.05 -1.35
CA THR A 27 15.69 7.17 -1.43
C THR A 27 16.37 6.89 -0.08
N SER A 28 15.60 6.77 0.99
CA SER A 28 16.09 6.43 2.32
C SER A 28 15.10 5.53 3.04
N MET A 29 15.60 4.79 4.03
CA MET A 29 14.78 3.95 4.90
C MET A 29 15.28 3.95 6.33
N ILE A 30 14.35 3.69 7.23
CA ILE A 30 14.61 3.36 8.63
C ILE A 30 13.77 2.15 9.00
N SER A 31 14.31 1.25 9.82
CA SER A 31 13.56 0.10 10.32
C SER A 31 13.43 0.12 11.83
N LYS A 32 12.42 -0.58 12.35
CA LYS A 32 12.25 -0.87 13.76
C LYS A 32 12.31 -2.37 13.95
N LYS A 33 13.11 -2.82 14.91
CA LYS A 33 13.25 -4.23 15.30
C LYS A 33 13.16 -4.29 16.82
N ASP A 34 12.25 -5.12 17.34
CA ASP A 34 11.97 -5.21 18.78
C ASP A 34 11.69 -3.85 19.45
N GLY A 35 10.99 -2.96 18.73
CA GLY A 35 10.69 -1.61 19.23
C GLY A 35 11.86 -0.62 19.16
N ILE A 36 13.04 -1.03 18.71
CA ILE A 36 14.24 -0.20 18.61
C ILE A 36 14.41 0.29 17.16
N LEU A 37 14.44 1.61 16.97
CA LEU A 37 14.78 2.21 15.69
C LEU A 37 16.23 1.91 15.32
N GLN A 38 16.42 1.45 14.09
CA GLN A 38 17.72 1.19 13.51
C GLN A 38 18.28 2.47 12.87
N PRO A 39 19.58 2.53 12.54
CA PRO A 39 20.14 3.65 11.81
C PRO A 39 19.45 3.88 10.47
N TRP A 40 19.50 5.13 9.99
CA TRP A 40 19.08 5.48 8.63
C TRP A 40 19.99 4.84 7.59
N GLU A 41 19.38 4.36 6.52
CA GLU A 41 20.07 3.74 5.39
C GLU A 41 19.64 4.43 4.09
N LYS A 42 20.60 4.69 3.21
CA LYS A 42 20.29 5.09 1.83
C LYS A 42 19.81 3.87 1.07
N THR A 43 18.76 4.04 0.28
CA THR A 43 18.18 2.97 -0.54
C THR A 43 17.69 3.52 -1.87
N ASP A 44 17.24 2.64 -2.75
CA ASP A 44 16.46 3.01 -3.93
C ASP A 44 15.35 1.97 -4.04
N VAL A 45 14.13 2.41 -3.71
CA VAL A 45 12.94 1.57 -3.69
C VAL A 45 11.88 2.19 -4.56
N THR A 46 11.36 1.40 -5.49
CA THR A 46 10.20 1.77 -6.30
C THR A 46 9.00 0.95 -5.85
N VAL A 47 7.93 1.62 -5.47
CA VAL A 47 6.66 1.00 -5.07
C VAL A 47 5.63 1.26 -6.16
N VAL A 48 5.03 0.20 -6.69
CA VAL A 48 3.97 0.24 -7.69
C VAL A 48 2.69 -0.23 -7.05
N PHE A 49 1.73 0.67 -6.95
CA PHE A 49 0.40 0.39 -6.43
C PHE A 49 -0.54 0.06 -7.58
N ASN A 50 -1.41 -0.91 -7.33
CA ASN A 50 -2.42 -1.39 -8.27
C ASN A 50 -1.87 -1.74 -9.67
N PRO A 51 -0.76 -2.50 -9.79
CA PRO A 51 -0.16 -2.80 -11.09
C PRO A 51 -1.17 -3.57 -11.95
N ARG A 52 -1.35 -3.16 -13.20
CA ARG A 52 -2.31 -3.79 -14.13
C ARG A 52 -3.76 -3.77 -13.63
N GLY A 53 -4.12 -2.83 -12.75
CA GLY A 53 -5.48 -2.66 -12.25
C GLY A 53 -5.95 -3.70 -11.25
N VAL A 54 -5.05 -4.57 -10.76
CA VAL A 54 -5.35 -5.49 -9.64
C VAL A 54 -4.91 -4.86 -8.32
N LYS A 55 -5.48 -5.28 -7.19
CA LYS A 55 -5.18 -4.72 -5.86
C LYS A 55 -3.87 -5.26 -5.26
N ASP A 56 -2.81 -5.23 -6.06
CA ASP A 56 -1.48 -5.60 -5.61
C ASP A 56 -0.65 -4.35 -5.30
N ILE A 57 0.37 -4.51 -4.47
CA ILE A 57 1.40 -3.53 -4.21
C ILE A 57 2.73 -4.26 -4.43
N VAL A 58 3.54 -3.75 -5.36
CA VAL A 58 4.82 -4.38 -5.73
C VAL A 58 5.95 -3.44 -5.38
N ILE A 59 6.90 -3.95 -4.60
CA ILE A 59 8.04 -3.20 -4.08
C ILE A 59 9.30 -3.77 -4.74
N TYR A 60 9.98 -2.94 -5.52
CA TYR A 60 11.25 -3.26 -6.15
C TYR A 60 12.38 -2.65 -5.33
N TYR A 61 13.25 -3.51 -4.79
CA TYR A 61 14.44 -3.11 -4.05
C TYR A 61 15.65 -3.01 -4.98
N SER A 62 16.58 -2.11 -4.66
CA SER A 62 17.85 -1.95 -5.38
C SER A 62 18.71 -3.22 -5.44
N SER A 63 18.52 -4.16 -4.50
CA SER A 63 19.16 -5.47 -4.51
C SER A 63 18.69 -6.40 -5.64
N GLY A 64 17.63 -6.04 -6.36
CA GLY A 64 16.95 -6.87 -7.36
C GLY A 64 15.83 -7.74 -6.77
N ASN A 65 15.68 -7.75 -5.44
CA ASN A 65 14.56 -8.43 -4.79
C ASN A 65 13.25 -7.69 -5.07
N THR A 66 12.17 -8.46 -5.19
CA THR A 66 10.81 -7.92 -5.36
C THR A 66 9.89 -8.51 -4.31
N LEU A 67 9.15 -7.65 -3.59
CA LEU A 67 8.08 -8.07 -2.69
C LEU A 67 6.74 -7.75 -3.35
N THR A 68 5.88 -8.76 -3.47
CA THR A 68 4.51 -8.57 -3.97
C THR A 68 3.54 -8.80 -2.82
N LEU A 69 2.64 -7.84 -2.63
CA LEU A 69 1.64 -7.84 -1.58
C LEU A 69 0.26 -7.76 -2.23
N HIS A 70 -0.64 -8.65 -1.84
CA HIS A 70 -2.03 -8.63 -2.28
C HIS A 70 -2.89 -7.98 -1.19
N GLN A 71 -3.60 -6.90 -1.52
CA GLN A 71 -4.53 -6.25 -0.60
C GLN A 71 -5.74 -7.15 -0.33
N ILE A 72 -6.02 -7.43 0.94
CA ILE A 72 -7.13 -8.29 1.38
C ILE A 72 -8.26 -7.52 2.06
N GLY A 73 -8.03 -6.25 2.43
CA GLY A 73 -8.99 -5.39 3.12
C GLY A 73 -9.46 -4.18 2.30
N GLY A 74 -10.28 -3.34 2.93
CA GLY A 74 -10.59 -2.00 2.43
C GLY A 74 -9.40 -1.04 2.61
N VAL A 75 -9.51 0.15 2.02
CA VAL A 75 -8.60 1.27 2.35
C VAL A 75 -9.22 2.04 3.49
N GLU A 76 -8.47 2.21 4.57
CA GLU A 76 -8.89 2.99 5.74
C GLU A 76 -8.07 4.28 5.81
N ALA A 77 -8.73 5.40 6.09
CA ALA A 77 -8.07 6.68 6.30
C ALA A 77 -7.86 6.92 7.80
N GLY A 78 -6.72 7.50 8.17
CA GLY A 78 -6.39 7.81 9.54
C GLY A 78 -5.58 9.10 9.68
N LYS A 79 -5.27 9.44 10.93
CA LYS A 79 -4.36 10.54 11.27
C LYS A 79 -3.40 10.11 12.36
N THR A 80 -2.17 10.60 12.33
CA THR A 80 -1.21 10.44 13.43
C THR A 80 -1.63 11.32 14.62
N ASN A 81 -0.95 11.13 15.75
CA ASN A 81 -1.12 12.01 16.91
C ASN A 81 -0.69 13.47 16.63
N SER A 82 0.24 13.68 15.69
CA SER A 82 0.68 15.00 15.22
C SER A 82 -0.22 15.59 14.13
N GLY A 83 -1.17 14.80 13.60
CA GLY A 83 -2.21 15.25 12.69
C GLY A 83 -1.95 14.97 11.21
N GLU A 84 -0.84 14.33 10.85
CA GLU A 84 -0.57 13.92 9.47
C GLU A 84 -1.59 12.85 9.03
N GLY A 85 -2.21 13.07 7.88
CA GLY A 85 -3.15 12.14 7.28
C GLY A 85 -2.44 10.99 6.58
N TYR A 86 -3.09 9.82 6.60
CA TYR A 86 -2.60 8.64 5.89
C TYR A 86 -3.74 7.72 5.48
N GLN A 87 -3.41 6.82 4.55
CA GLN A 87 -4.20 5.66 4.22
C GLN A 87 -3.49 4.39 4.69
N ILE A 88 -4.24 3.40 5.14
CA ILE A 88 -3.73 2.08 5.56
C ILE A 88 -4.54 0.97 4.90
N VAL A 89 -3.85 -0.11 4.51
CA VAL A 89 -4.45 -1.33 3.95
C VAL A 89 -3.83 -2.56 4.56
N GLU A 90 -4.64 -3.60 4.76
CA GLU A 90 -4.16 -4.94 5.09
C GLU A 90 -3.79 -5.70 3.81
N CYS A 91 -2.65 -6.37 3.85
CA CYS A 91 -2.11 -7.17 2.76
C CYS A 91 -1.70 -8.57 3.23
N ILE A 92 -1.57 -9.47 2.26
CA ILE A 92 -0.92 -10.77 2.39
C ILE A 92 0.23 -10.86 1.39
N ASP A 93 1.35 -11.44 1.78
CA ASP A 93 2.48 -11.67 0.87
C ASP A 93 2.36 -13.01 0.12
N GLN A 94 3.41 -13.40 -0.60
CA GLN A 94 3.46 -14.62 -1.40
C GLN A 94 3.51 -15.89 -0.54
N ASP A 95 3.98 -15.79 0.70
CA ASP A 95 4.09 -16.90 1.65
C ASP A 95 2.83 -17.06 2.52
N GLY A 96 1.91 -16.09 2.43
CA GLY A 96 0.66 -16.09 3.18
C GLY A 96 0.73 -15.28 4.48
N GLU A 97 1.83 -14.55 4.71
CA GLU A 97 2.02 -13.73 5.90
C GLU A 97 1.27 -12.41 5.77
N LYS A 98 0.61 -12.00 6.87
CA LYS A 98 -0.18 -10.77 6.91
C LYS A 98 0.68 -9.61 7.38
N LEU A 99 0.50 -8.47 6.72
CA LEU A 99 1.11 -7.20 7.10
C LEU A 99 0.20 -6.04 6.70
N ALA A 100 0.51 -4.84 7.16
CA ALA A 100 -0.19 -3.63 6.73
C ALA A 100 0.74 -2.66 6.01
N ILE A 101 0.18 -1.98 5.02
CA ILE A 101 0.84 -0.89 4.30
C ILE A 101 0.19 0.42 4.69
N GLN A 102 1.00 1.39 5.09
CA GLN A 102 0.58 2.75 5.40
C GLN A 102 1.24 3.73 4.41
N LEU A 103 0.43 4.53 3.73
CA LEU A 103 0.89 5.57 2.81
C LEU A 103 0.43 6.93 3.34
N PHE A 104 1.37 7.86 3.51
CA PHE A 104 1.07 9.20 4.00
C PHE A 104 0.54 10.11 2.89
N ASP A 105 -0.40 10.99 3.23
CA ASP A 105 -1.09 11.86 2.27
C ASP A 105 -0.14 12.87 1.58
N ASP A 106 1.00 13.17 2.20
CA ASP A 106 2.04 14.04 1.64
C ASP A 106 2.99 13.33 0.67
N ASP A 107 2.80 12.03 0.46
CA ASP A 107 3.60 11.16 -0.40
C ASP A 107 5.09 11.05 -0.01
N THR A 108 5.50 11.57 1.14
CA THR A 108 6.89 11.57 1.59
C THR A 108 7.28 10.28 2.29
N CYS A 109 6.32 9.64 2.97
CA CYS A 109 6.55 8.45 3.78
C CYS A 109 5.64 7.29 3.37
N PHE A 110 6.24 6.10 3.29
CA PHE A 110 5.55 4.82 3.09
C PHE A 110 6.05 3.81 4.11
N ARG A 111 5.15 3.07 4.75
CA ARG A 111 5.51 2.10 5.80
C ARG A 111 4.97 0.72 5.52
N ILE A 112 5.80 -0.27 5.86
CA ILE A 112 5.43 -1.67 5.98
C ILE A 112 5.37 -1.99 7.48
N LEU A 113 4.19 -2.30 7.99
CA LEU A 113 3.93 -2.68 9.37
C LEU A 113 3.83 -4.21 9.42
N ILE A 114 4.84 -4.86 10.01
CA ILE A 114 4.99 -6.32 9.96
C ILE A 114 4.35 -6.96 11.20
N ALA A 115 4.74 -6.48 12.38
CA ALA A 115 4.22 -6.92 13.66
C ALA A 115 4.43 -5.82 14.70
N GLU A 116 3.90 -6.01 15.91
CA GLU A 116 4.20 -5.11 17.02
C GLU A 116 5.72 -5.03 17.25
N GLY A 117 6.28 -3.81 17.20
CA GLY A 117 7.72 -3.58 17.33
C GLY A 117 8.54 -3.77 16.06
N TYR A 118 7.94 -4.21 14.95
CA TYR A 118 8.61 -4.48 13.68
C TYR A 118 7.98 -3.72 12.51
N MET A 119 8.74 -2.80 11.93
CA MET A 119 8.30 -2.03 10.76
C MET A 119 9.48 -1.55 9.92
N ILE A 120 9.19 -1.15 8.68
CA ILE A 120 10.12 -0.42 7.82
C ILE A 120 9.41 0.83 7.31
N GLU A 121 10.09 1.97 7.37
CA GLU A 121 9.65 3.21 6.75
C GLU A 121 10.59 3.57 5.61
N PHE A 122 10.00 3.98 4.49
CA PHE A 122 10.69 4.49 3.33
C PHE A 122 10.34 5.96 3.16
N HIS A 123 11.35 6.76 2.86
CA HIS A 123 11.24 8.21 2.77
C HIS A 123 11.79 8.71 1.43
N ASN A 124 11.14 9.74 0.88
CA ASN A 124 11.72 10.55 -0.19
C ASN A 124 12.02 11.94 0.36
N ASP A 125 13.29 12.32 0.26
CA ASP A 125 13.78 13.67 0.60
C ASP A 125 13.83 14.55 -0.66
#